data_AF-A0A842CUN9-F1
#
_entry.id   AF-A0A842CUN9-F1
#
_cell.length_a   1.000
_cell.length_b   1.000
_cell.length_c   1.000
_cell.angle_alpha   90.00
_cell.angle_beta   90.00
_cell.angle_gamma   90.00
#
_symmetry.space_group_name_H-M   'P 1'
#
loop_
_entity.id
_entity.type
_entity.pdbx_description
1 polymer ?
#
loop_
_entity_poly.entity_id
_entity_poly.type
_entity_poly.pdbx_seq_one_letter_code
_entity_poly.pdbx_strand_id
1 'polypeptide(L)' 'MEKQVSSLTIRLSPEMHKKIKQRALDKDLTVKDYIVELVLRDLRSNSDK' A
#
# COMPACT_ATOMS: atom_id res chain seq x y z
N MET A 1 -9.14 24.24 -3.14
CA MET A 1 -9.46 22.82 -3.42
C MET A 1 -9.21 22.03 -2.15
N GLU A 2 -10.27 21.59 -1.47
CA GLU A 2 -10.11 20.73 -0.28
C GLU A 2 -9.63 19.35 -0.74
N LYS A 3 -8.53 18.87 -0.15
CA LYS A 3 -8.07 17.48 -0.34
C LYS A 3 -9.04 16.58 0.41
N GLN A 4 -9.88 15.85 -0.31
CA GLN A 4 -10.76 14.85 0.30
C GLN A 4 -9.89 13.77 0.97
N VAL A 5 -9.95 13.67 2.30
CA VAL A 5 -9.23 12.66 3.06
C VAL A 5 -10.10 11.42 3.16
N SER A 6 -9.71 10.35 2.47
CA SER A 6 -10.34 9.03 2.58
C SER A 6 -9.50 8.11 3.46
N SER A 7 -10.17 7.28 4.27
CA SER A 7 -9.54 6.25 5.09
C SER A 7 -9.90 4.85 4.56
N LEU A 8 -8.95 3.93 4.67
CA LEU A 8 -9.13 2.53 4.31
C LEU A 8 -8.57 1.67 5.45
N THR A 9 -9.39 0.75 5.96
CA THR A 9 -8.99 -0.21 6.99
C THR A 9 -8.91 -1.60 6.36
N ILE A 10 -7.75 -2.26 6.50
CA ILE A 10 -7.51 -3.59 5.95
C ILE A 10 -7.23 -4.55 7.11
N ARG A 11 -7.89 -5.71 7.11
CA ARG A 11 -7.63 -6.79 8.08
C ARG A 11 -6.63 -7.76 7.49
N LEU A 12 -5.56 -8.03 8.23
CA LEU A 12 -4.43 -8.87 7.80
C LEU A 12 -4.04 -9.79 8.96
N SER A 13 -3.45 -10.94 8.66
CA SER A 13 -2.81 -11.74 9.70
C SER A 13 -1.59 -11.00 10.28
N PRO A 14 -1.21 -11.25 11.55
CA PRO A 14 -0.03 -10.62 12.16
C PRO A 14 1.25 -10.87 11.37
N GLU A 15 1.41 -12.07 10.80
CA GLU A 15 2.56 -12.44 9.98
C GLU A 15 2.65 -11.60 8.70
N MET A 16 1.50 -11.37 8.05
CA MET A 16 1.46 -10.56 6.83
C MET A 16 1.72 -9.08 7.13
N HIS A 17 1.13 -8.56 8.21
CA HIS A 17 1.41 -7.20 8.66
C HIS A 17 2.90 -6.99 8.97
N LYS A 18 3.56 -7.96 9.62
CA LYS A 18 5.01 -7.91 9.89
C LYS A 18 5.83 -7.87 8.60
N LYS A 19 5.51 -8.73 7.63
CA LYS A 19 6.18 -8.75 6.32
C LYS A 19 6.00 -7.43 5.55
N ILE A 20 4.81 -6.84 5.57
CA ILE A 20 4.54 -5.53 4.96
C ILE A 20 5.41 -4.46 5.61
N LYS A 21 5.48 -4.42 6.95
CA LYS A 21 6.30 -3.44 7.68
C LYS A 21 7.78 -3.57 7.32
N GLN A 22 8.31 -4.79 7.24
CA GLN A 22 9.70 -5.03 6.83
C GLN A 22 9.96 -4.51 5.42
N ARG A 23 9.10 -4.85 4.45
CA ARG A 23 9.26 -4.39 3.06
C ARG A 23 9.17 -2.87 2.90
N ALA A 24 8.35 -2.21 3.71
CA ALA A 24 8.28 -0.75 3.73
C ALA A 24 9.60 -0.14 4.24
N LEU A 25 10.19 -0.69 5.32
CA LEU A 25 11.49 -0.26 5.84
C LEU A 25 12.63 -0.49 4.83
N ASP A 26 12.68 -1.66 4.18
CA ASP A 26 13.71 -1.98 3.19
C ASP A 26 13.72 -1.00 2.00
N LYS A 27 12.60 -0.31 1.77
CA LYS A 27 12.40 0.65 0.68
C LYS A 27 12.40 2.11 1.12
N ASP A 28 12.65 2.38 2.41
CA ASP A 28 12.55 3.71 3.01
C ASP A 28 11.17 4.37 2.80
N LEU A 29 10.10 3.59 2.95
CA LEU A 29 8.71 4.02 2.78
C LEU A 29 7.92 3.87 4.07
N THR A 30 6.84 4.65 4.22
CA THR A 30 5.82 4.33 5.21
C THR A 30 5.00 3.11 4.76
N VAL A 31 4.39 2.40 5.71
CA VAL A 31 3.47 1.28 5.39
C VAL A 31 2.35 1.73 4.45
N LYS A 32 1.84 2.95 4.64
CA LYS A 32 0.80 3.53 3.78
C LYS A 32 1.31 3.68 2.35
N ASP A 33 2.47 4.31 2.17
CA ASP A 33 3.02 4.57 0.83
C ASP A 33 3.30 3.26 0.11
N TYR A 34 3.87 2.28 0.82
CA TYR A 34 4.12 0.95 0.26
C TYR A 34 2.82 0.26 -0.22
N ILE A 35 1.75 0.30 0.57
CA ILE A 35 0.46 -0.29 0.17
C ILE A 35 -0.14 0.45 -1.04
N VAL A 36 -0.09 1.79 -1.05
CA VAL A 36 -0.58 2.60 -2.17
C VAL A 36 0.20 2.29 -3.44
N GLU A 37 1.53 2.18 -3.38
CA GLU A 37 2.36 1.79 -4.52
C GLU A 37 1.99 0.42 -5.07
N LEU A 38 1.76 -0.57 -4.20
CA LEU A 38 1.36 -1.91 -4.63
C LEU A 38 0.03 -1.88 -5.39
N VAL A 39 -0.96 -1.16 -4.87
CA VAL A 39 -2.27 -1.00 -5.52
C VAL A 39 -2.12 -0.26 -6.86
N LEU A 40 -1.39 0.86 -6.89
CA LEU A 40 -1.19 1.62 -8.13
C LEU A 40 -0.43 0.82 -9.19
N ARG A 41 0.57 0.03 -8.79
CA ARG A 41 1.31 -0.85 -9.69
C ARG A 41 0.39 -1.91 -10.30
N ASP A 42 -0.43 -2.55 -9.49
CA ASP A 42 -1.39 -3.56 -9.96
C ASP A 42 -2.41 -2.96 -10.94
N LEU A 43 -3.01 -1.82 -10.60
CA LEU A 43 -3.98 -1.13 -11.46
C LEU A 43 -3.38 -0.69 -12.80
N ARG A 44 -2.13 -0.20 -12.80
CA ARG A 44 -1.41 0.15 -14.04
C ARG A 44 -1.13 -1.07 -14.89
N SER A 45 -0.66 -2.17 -14.28
CA SER A 45 -0.39 -3.42 -15.01
C SER A 45 -1.64 -4.06 -15.62
N ASN A 46 -2.83 -3.78 -15.07
CA ASN A 46 -4.11 -4.27 -15.61
C ASN A 46 -4.77 -3.31 -16.63
N SER A 47 -4.21 -2.12 -16.86
CA SER A 47 -4.78 -1.14 -17.81
C SER A 47 -4.33 -1.32 -19.26
N ASP A 48 -3.37 -2.23 -19.51
CA ASP A 48 -2.81 -2.53 -20.85
C ASP A 48 -3.37 -3.84 -21.46
N LYS A 49 -4.59 -4.26 -21.09
CA LYS A 49 -5.29 -5.42 -21.67
C LYS A 49 -6.72 -5.11 -22.08
#